data_AF-A0ABD5KR67-F1
#
_entry.id   AF-A0ABD5KR67-F1
#
_cell.length_a   1.000
_cell.length_b   1.000
_cell.length_c   1.000
_cell.angle_alpha   90.00
_cell.angle_beta   90.00
_cell.angle_gamma   90.00
#
_symmetry.space_group_name_H-M   'P 1'
#
loop_
_entity.id
_entity.type
_entity.pdbx_description
1 polymer ?
#
loop_
_entity_poly.entity_id
_entity_poly.type
_entity_poly.pdbx_seq_one_letter_code
_entity_poly.pdbx_strand_id
1 'polypeptide(L)'
;MFTIKEYTAEQLQDPFGLLLGERYEFHLYIEVEEEDELYTGSDLALRVVYIKGEDNTSIAQTHFYEVSTNKVLDFDLEEEEEAAVKEFCGKHLPSEEGTDKEE
;
A
#
# COMPACT_ATOMS: atom_id res chain seq x y z
N MET A 1 6.18 -3.40 13.85
CA MET A 1 5.74 -2.00 13.62
C MET A 1 6.69 -1.32 12.65
N PHE A 2 6.19 -0.87 11.49
CA PHE A 2 7.00 -0.26 10.43
C PHE A 2 6.68 1.23 10.22
N THR A 3 7.57 1.95 9.56
CA THR A 3 7.34 3.34 9.13
C THR A 3 7.38 3.44 7.61
N ILE A 4 6.40 4.10 7.00
CA ILE A 4 6.39 4.39 5.56
C ILE A 4 7.40 5.51 5.27
N LYS A 5 8.37 5.25 4.39
CA LYS A 5 9.39 6.23 3.96
C LYS A 5 9.02 6.93 2.66
N GLU A 6 8.45 6.17 1.74
CA GLU A 6 8.06 6.64 0.41
C GLU A 6 6.86 5.80 -0.04
N TYR A 7 6.06 6.35 -0.94
CA TYR A 7 5.00 5.59 -1.58
C TYR A 7 4.90 5.92 -3.06
N THR A 8 4.44 4.95 -3.83
CA THR A 8 3.92 5.16 -5.18
C THR A 8 2.47 4.72 -5.20
N ALA A 9 1.60 5.49 -5.85
CA ALA A 9 0.20 5.18 -6.00
C ALA A 9 -0.21 5.29 -7.47
N GLU A 10 -0.83 4.23 -8.00
CA GLU A 10 -1.25 4.17 -9.40
C GLU A 10 -2.72 3.75 -9.49
N GLN A 11 -3.52 4.45 -10.29
CA GLN A 11 -4.89 4.03 -10.56
C GLN A 11 -4.88 2.86 -11.54
N LEU A 12 -5.47 1.73 -11.14
CA LEU A 12 -5.67 0.59 -12.00
C LEU A 12 -6.81 0.88 -12.98
N GLN A 13 -6.48 0.97 -14.26
CA GLN A 13 -7.45 1.15 -15.34
C GLN A 13 -8.35 -0.09 -15.45
N ASP A 14 -9.68 0.10 -15.39
CA ASP A 14 -10.66 -0.95 -15.69
C ASP A 14 -11.24 -0.73 -17.10
N PRO A 15 -10.58 -1.25 -18.16
CA PRO A 15 -11.02 -1.02 -19.54
C PRO A 15 -12.39 -1.67 -19.84
N PHE A 16 -12.86 -2.57 -18.98
CA PHE A 16 -14.13 -3.27 -19.16
C PHE A 16 -15.28 -2.63 -18.38
N GLY A 17 -15.00 -1.77 -17.39
CA GLY A 17 -16.02 -1.13 -16.55
C GLY A 17 -16.89 -2.14 -15.79
N LEU A 18 -16.34 -3.30 -15.44
CA LEU A 18 -17.07 -4.36 -14.74
C LEU A 18 -16.96 -4.23 -13.22
N LEU A 19 -16.01 -3.43 -12.75
CA LEU A 19 -15.68 -3.31 -11.34
C LEU A 19 -16.44 -2.15 -10.71
N LEU A 20 -17.04 -2.41 -9.55
CA LEU A 20 -17.68 -1.38 -8.74
C LEU A 20 -16.60 -0.64 -7.95
N GLY A 21 -16.39 0.63 -8.29
CA GLY A 21 -15.41 1.51 -7.65
C GLY A 21 -14.06 1.60 -8.38
N GLU A 22 -13.29 2.60 -7.97
CA GLU A 22 -11.94 2.86 -8.46
C GLU A 22 -10.93 2.00 -7.71
N ARG A 23 -9.95 1.46 -8.42
CA ARG A 23 -8.88 0.64 -7.83
C ARG A 23 -7.56 1.36 -7.92
N TYR A 24 -6.79 1.28 -6.86
CA TYR A 24 -5.49 1.89 -6.77
C TYR A 24 -4.50 0.87 -6.23
N GLU A 25 -3.35 0.80 -6.88
CA GLU A 25 -2.22 0.02 -6.43
C GLU A 25 -1.23 0.96 -5.74
N PHE A 26 -0.97 0.67 -4.47
CA PHE A 26 0.05 1.35 -3.70
C PHE A 26 1.24 0.42 -3.49
N HIS A 27 2.44 0.97 -3.64
CA HIS A 27 3.66 0.38 -3.10
C HIS A 27 4.17 1.32 -2.03
N LEU A 28 4.12 0.87 -0.77
CA LEU A 28 4.57 1.63 0.39
C LEU A 28 5.96 1.10 0.75
N TYR A 29 7.00 1.89 0.52
CA TYR A 29 8.36 1.55 0.93
C TYR A 29 8.49 1.78 2.43
N ILE A 30 8.86 0.74 3.16
CA ILE A 30 8.82 0.74 4.62
C ILE A 30 10.21 0.54 5.22
N GLU A 31 10.44 1.18 6.36
CA GLU A 31 11.57 0.93 7.23
C GLU A 31 11.10 0.17 8.47
N VAL A 32 11.84 -0.89 8.79
CA VAL A 32 11.63 -1.77 9.94
C VAL A 32 12.90 -1.81 10.77
N GLU A 33 12.74 -1.86 12.10
CA GLU A 33 13.87 -1.96 13.02
C GLU A 33 14.50 -3.36 12.95
N GLU A 34 15.80 -3.49 13.25
CA GLU A 34 16.51 -4.79 13.18
C GLU A 34 15.96 -5.85 14.15
N GLU A 35 15.28 -5.41 15.20
CA GLU A 35 14.66 -6.26 16.21
C GLU A 35 13.21 -6.66 15.86
N ASP A 36 12.65 -6.11 14.77
CA ASP A 36 11.29 -6.36 14.32
C ASP A 36 11.17 -7.70 13.59
N GLU A 37 10.03 -8.36 13.71
CA GLU A 37 9.77 -9.65 13.07
C GLU A 37 9.74 -9.59 11.54
N LEU A 38 9.40 -8.41 11.00
CA LEU A 38 9.41 -8.16 9.56
C LEU A 38 10.83 -8.00 9.00
N TYR A 39 11.85 -7.78 9.84
CA TYR A 39 13.20 -7.47 9.39
C TYR A 39 13.86 -8.65 8.65
N THR A 40 14.22 -8.42 7.38
CA THR A 40 14.91 -9.41 6.54
C THR A 40 16.33 -9.00 6.16
N GLY A 41 16.78 -7.81 6.59
CA GLY A 41 18.04 -7.19 6.14
C GLY A 41 18.03 -6.66 4.71
N SER A 42 16.88 -6.69 4.03
CA SER A 42 16.65 -6.10 2.70
C SER A 42 15.61 -4.99 2.78
N ASP A 43 15.62 -4.09 1.81
CA ASP A 43 14.55 -3.09 1.65
C ASP A 43 13.20 -3.78 1.42
N LEU A 44 12.21 -3.38 2.20
CA LEU A 44 10.86 -3.94 2.17
C LEU A 44 9.86 -2.91 1.64
N ALA A 45 8.84 -3.43 0.97
CA ALA A 45 7.69 -2.66 0.61
C ALA A 45 6.41 -3.46 0.84
N LEU A 46 5.33 -2.75 1.13
CA LEU A 46 3.99 -3.27 1.27
C LEU A 46 3.20 -2.90 0.02
N ARG A 47 2.76 -3.91 -0.74
CA ARG A 47 1.84 -3.70 -1.84
C ARG A 47 0.41 -3.74 -1.33
N VAL A 48 -0.38 -2.73 -1.68
CA VAL A 48 -1.77 -2.59 -1.24
C VAL A 48 -2.66 -2.34 -2.44
N VAL A 49 -3.68 -3.18 -2.61
CA VAL A 49 -4.74 -2.97 -3.61
C VAL A 49 -5.92 -2.32 -2.91
N TYR A 50 -6.03 -1.01 -3.05
CA TYR A 50 -7.09 -0.20 -2.45
C TYR A 50 -8.29 -0.08 -3.39
N ILE A 51 -9.50 -0.25 -2.86
CA ILE A 51 -10.77 -0.08 -3.58
C ILE A 51 -11.52 1.10 -2.96
N LYS A 52 -11.88 2.07 -3.81
CA LYS A 52 -12.74 3.19 -3.48
C LYS A 52 -14.07 3.05 -4.21
N GLY A 53 -15.10 2.65 -3.48
CA GLY A 53 -16.48 2.68 -3.94
C GLY A 53 -17.12 4.06 -3.77
N GLU A 54 -18.41 4.15 -4.08
CA GLU A 54 -19.20 5.38 -3.95
C GLU A 54 -19.35 5.83 -2.48
N ASP A 55 -19.66 4.89 -1.58
CA ASP A 55 -19.91 5.15 -0.15
C ASP A 55 -18.92 4.47 0.79
N ASN A 56 -18.03 3.62 0.28
CA ASN A 56 -17.16 2.78 1.09
C ASN A 56 -15.77 2.62 0.48
N THR A 57 -14.79 2.35 1.35
CA THR A 57 -13.44 2.01 0.96
C THR A 57 -13.00 0.70 1.59
N SER A 58 -12.15 -0.06 0.90
CA SER A 58 -11.73 -1.40 1.31
C SER A 58 -10.37 -1.73 0.73
N ILE A 59 -9.65 -2.64 1.38
CA ILE A 59 -8.41 -3.22 0.84
C ILE A 59 -8.73 -4.60 0.29
N ALA A 60 -8.36 -4.85 -0.97
CA ALA A 60 -8.58 -6.12 -1.64
C ALA A 60 -7.47 -7.13 -1.37
N GLN A 61 -6.23 -6.62 -1.25
CA GLN A 61 -5.04 -7.41 -1.04
C GLN A 61 -3.95 -6.55 -0.41
N THR A 62 -3.20 -7.16 0.51
CA THR A 62 -1.95 -6.65 1.06
C THR A 62 -0.91 -7.76 1.02
N HIS A 63 0.35 -7.42 0.78
CA HIS A 63 1.47 -8.32 1.05
C HIS A 63 2.79 -7.55 1.10
N PHE A 64 3.67 -7.99 1.99
CA PHE A 64 5.04 -7.50 2.03
C PHE A 64 5.89 -8.20 0.97
N TYR A 65 6.85 -7.48 0.42
CA TYR A 65 7.81 -8.03 -0.51
C TYR A 65 9.18 -7.34 -0.39
N GLU A 66 10.23 -8.08 -0.72
CA GLU A 66 11.59 -7.54 -0.85
C GLU A 66 11.70 -6.73 -2.15
N VAL A 67 12.08 -5.45 -2.06
CA VAL A 67 12.14 -4.54 -3.21
C VAL A 67 13.16 -5.01 -4.26
N SER A 68 14.28 -5.57 -3.80
CA SER A 68 15.39 -6.00 -4.66
C SER A 68 15.09 -7.27 -5.45
N THR A 69 14.27 -8.18 -4.91
CA THR A 69 14.01 -9.51 -5.49
C THR A 69 12.56 -9.72 -5.92
N ASN A 70 11.64 -8.83 -5.54
CA ASN A 70 10.19 -9.02 -5.61
C ASN A 70 9.69 -10.30 -4.94
N LYS A 71 10.45 -10.82 -3.98
CA LYS A 71 10.05 -11.99 -3.20
C LYS A 71 8.95 -11.58 -2.23
N VAL A 72 7.77 -12.15 -2.39
CA VAL A 72 6.65 -12.00 -1.46
C VAL A 72 6.99 -12.68 -0.14
N LEU A 73 6.69 -12.00 0.96
CA LEU A 73 6.87 -12.49 2.32
C LEU A 73 5.52 -12.89 2.90
N ASP A 74 5.51 -13.97 3.66
CA ASP A 74 4.32 -14.54 4.30
C ASP A 74 4.08 -13.86 5.66
N PHE A 75 3.93 -12.53 5.62
CA PHE A 75 3.60 -11.71 6.77
C PHE A 75 2.27 -11.00 6.50
N ASP A 76 1.40 -10.98 7.51
CA ASP A 76 0.15 -10.25 7.50
C ASP A 76 0.32 -8.92 8.27
N LEU A 77 -0.57 -7.97 7.99
CA LEU A 77 -0.66 -6.75 8.78
C LEU A 77 -1.38 -7.04 10.09
N GLU A 78 -0.89 -6.44 11.17
CA GLU A 78 -1.66 -6.38 12.41
C GLU A 78 -2.90 -5.46 12.23
N GLU A 79 -3.94 -5.63 13.04
CA GLU A 79 -5.20 -4.86 12.92
C GLU A 79 -4.98 -3.34 12.96
N GLU A 80 -4.04 -2.89 13.80
CA GLU A 80 -3.68 -1.48 13.93
C GLU A 80 -2.94 -0.97 12.69
N GLU A 81 -2.06 -1.79 12.11
CA GLU A 81 -1.29 -1.44 10.91
C GLU A 81 -2.19 -1.44 9.67
N GLU A 82 -3.11 -2.40 9.53
CA GLU A 82 -4.09 -2.44 8.44
C GLU A 82 -4.97 -1.19 8.46
N ALA A 83 -5.45 -0.78 9.64
CA ALA A 83 -6.25 0.43 9.78
C ALA A 83 -5.46 1.68 9.38
N ALA A 84 -4.21 1.79 9.81
CA ALA A 84 -3.32 2.90 9.46
C ALA A 84 -3.03 2.95 7.95
N VAL A 85 -2.71 1.81 7.34
CA VAL A 85 -2.46 1.68 5.89
C VAL A 85 -3.72 2.04 5.09
N LYS A 86 -4.90 1.58 5.53
CA LYS A 86 -6.17 1.90 4.88
C LYS A 86 -6.46 3.39 4.91
N GLU A 87 -6.22 4.04 6.04
CA GLU A 87 -6.38 5.48 6.20
C GLU A 87 -5.38 6.24 5.31
N PHE A 88 -4.13 5.81 5.29
CA PHE A 88 -3.07 6.37 4.43
C PHE A 88 -3.45 6.30 2.95
N CYS A 89 -3.80 5.12 2.43
CA CYS A 89 -4.21 4.96 1.04
C CYS A 89 -5.39 5.85 0.66
N GLY A 90 -6.36 6.03 1.57
CA GLY A 90 -7.52 6.89 1.33
C GLY A 90 -7.18 8.38 1.22
N LYS A 91 -6.13 8.84 1.92
CA LYS A 91 -5.65 10.23 1.87
C LYS A 91 -4.72 10.51 0.69
N HIS A 92 -3.97 9.50 0.25
CA HIS A 92 -2.92 9.61 -0.76
C HIS A 92 -3.32 9.04 -2.13
N LEU A 93 -4.61 9.12 -2.48
CA LEU A 93 -5.09 8.69 -3.78
C LEU A 93 -4.49 9.58 -4.88
N PRO A 94 -4.01 9.01 -6.00
CA PRO A 94 -3.54 9.78 -7.14
C PRO A 94 -4.74 10.52 -7.75
N SER A 95 -4.86 11.81 -7.44
CA SER A 95 -5.75 12.72 -8.17
C SER A 95 -5.11 13.06 -9.52
N GLU A 96 -5.90 13.49 -10.51
CA GLU A 96 -5.37 13.90 -11.83
C GLU A 96 -4.38 15.09 -11.77
N GLU A 97 -4.14 15.70 -10.61
CA GLU A 97 -3.03 16.63 -10.40
C GLU A 97 -2.23 16.30 -9.12
N GLY A 98 -0.92 16.16 -9.30
CA GLY A 98 0.06 16.62 -8.31
C GLY A 98 0.48 15.61 -7.24
N THR A 99 1.70 15.10 -7.42
CA THR A 99 2.56 14.56 -6.36
C THR A 99 2.47 15.43 -5.09
N ASP A 100 1.97 14.87 -3.99
CA ASP A 100 2.20 15.45 -2.67
C ASP A 100 3.62 15.06 -2.25
N LYS A 101 4.56 15.96 -2.56
CA LYS A 101 5.86 16.00 -1.92
C LYS A 101 5.61 16.50 -0.50
N GLU A 102 5.75 15.59 0.45
CA GLU A 102 5.74 15.87 1.89
C GLU A 102 6.73 17.01 2.22
N GLU A 103 6.30 18.00 3.02
CA GLU A 103 7.11 19.09 3.59
C GLU A 103 7.59 18.73 5.00
#